data_AF-A0A2E7BFL4-F1
#
_entry.id   AF-A0A2E7BFL4-F1
#
_cell.length_a   1.000
_cell.length_b   1.000
_cell.length_c   1.000
_cell.angle_alpha   90.00
_cell.angle_beta   90.00
_cell.angle_gamma   90.00
#
_symmetry.space_group_name_H-M   'P 1'
#
loop_
_entity.id
_entity.type
_entity.pdbx_description
1 polymer ?
#
loop_
_entity_poly.entity_id
_entity_poly.type
_entity_poly.pdbx_seq_one_letter_code
_entity_poly.pdbx_strand_id
1 'polypeptide(L)'
;VILCYADDQTQRSRGLARAGMTEDKWTAILASQMPMSEKRARSDAVIETQHGMELARQQLVAILGQLRAGPVENSRERSGPNATGVAET
;
A
#
# COMPACT_ATOMS: atom_id res chain seq x y z
N VAL A 1 -8.47 0.73 -1.85
CA VAL A 1 -7.70 1.97 -2.04
C VAL A 1 -6.25 1.61 -2.28
N ILE A 2 -5.69 1.99 -3.43
CA ILE A 2 -4.28 1.77 -3.77
C ILE A 2 -3.56 3.12 -3.76
N LEU A 3 -2.49 3.23 -2.99
CA LEU A 3 -1.67 4.45 -2.90
C LEU A 3 -0.49 4.38 -3.88
N CYS A 4 -0.33 5.42 -4.70
CA CYS A 4 0.90 5.62 -5.48
C CYS A 4 1.91 6.39 -4.65
N TYR A 5 3.07 5.79 -4.42
CA TYR A 5 4.14 6.36 -3.59
C TYR A 5 5.38 6.70 -4.42
N ALA A 6 6.06 7.76 -4.02
CA ALA A 6 7.43 8.08 -4.36
C ALA A 6 8.10 8.65 -3.10
N ASP A 7 9.42 8.54 -2.95
CA ASP A 7 10.11 9.21 -1.85
C ASP A 7 10.00 10.74 -1.94
N ASP A 8 10.21 11.43 -0.82
CA ASP A 8 10.00 12.88 -0.72
C ASP A 8 10.87 13.68 -1.70
N GLN A 9 12.10 13.23 -1.95
CA GLN A 9 13.00 13.88 -2.88
C GLN A 9 12.49 13.75 -4.32
N THR A 10 12.05 12.55 -4.72
CA THR A 10 11.45 12.30 -6.02
C THR A 10 10.14 13.07 -6.20
N GLN A 11 9.28 13.11 -5.19
CA GLN A 11 8.03 13.88 -5.21
C GLN A 11 8.30 15.38 -5.42
N ARG A 12 9.25 15.96 -4.65
CA ARG A 12 9.62 17.37 -4.76
C ARG A 12 10.21 17.70 -6.12
N SER A 13 11.16 16.89 -6.59
CA SER A 13 11.79 17.07 -7.90
C SER A 13 10.75 17.08 -9.04
N ARG A 14 9.84 16.09 -9.05
CA ARG A 14 8.74 16.02 -10.02
C ARG A 14 7.71 17.13 -9.83
N GLY A 15 7.48 17.56 -8.59
CA GLY A 15 6.58 18.66 -8.23
C GLY A 15 7.03 19.98 -8.85
N LEU A 16 8.27 20.37 -8.55
CA LEU A 16 8.87 21.64 -8.95
C LEU A 16 9.20 21.70 -10.44
N ALA A 17 9.41 20.57 -11.12
CA ALA A 17 9.63 20.54 -12.56
C ALA A 17 8.40 20.95 -13.39
N ARG A 18 7.21 21.05 -12.79
CA ARG A 18 5.98 21.46 -13.49
C ARG A 18 5.99 22.96 -13.77
N ALA A 19 5.53 23.35 -14.96
CA ALA A 19 5.42 24.75 -15.34
C ALA A 19 4.57 25.55 -14.34
N GLY A 20 5.08 26.70 -13.90
CA GLY A 20 4.39 27.59 -12.95
C GLY A 20 4.46 27.15 -11.48
N MET A 21 5.23 26.10 -11.15
CA MET A 21 5.46 25.68 -9.78
C MET A 21 6.57 26.49 -9.11
N THR A 22 6.42 26.77 -7.82
CA THR A 22 7.42 27.43 -6.96
C THR A 22 7.54 26.67 -5.64
N GLU A 23 8.60 26.90 -4.88
CA GLU A 23 8.78 26.29 -3.54
C GLU A 23 7.66 26.65 -2.57
N ASP A 24 7.20 27.90 -2.60
CA ASP A 24 6.08 28.36 -1.76
C ASP A 24 4.77 27.64 -2.12
N LYS A 25 4.49 27.50 -3.42
CA LYS A 25 3.31 26.75 -3.90
C LYS A 25 3.42 25.27 -3.53
N TRP A 26 4.60 24.67 -3.68
CA TRP A 26 4.85 23.29 -3.30
C TRP A 26 4.61 23.07 -1.80
N THR A 27 5.14 23.94 -0.96
CA THR A 27 4.98 23.88 0.50
C THR A 27 3.51 24.07 0.91
N ALA A 28 2.81 25.02 0.28
CA ALA A 28 1.37 25.21 0.51
C ALA A 28 0.55 23.99 0.10
N ILE A 29 0.88 23.36 -1.04
CA ILE A 29 0.23 22.12 -1.50
C ILE A 29 0.46 21.01 -0.47
N LEU A 30 1.69 20.80 0.00
CA LEU A 30 1.98 19.77 1.00
C LEU A 30 1.21 20.01 2.31
N ALA A 31 1.15 21.26 2.78
CA ALA A 31 0.42 21.62 4.00
C ALA A 31 -1.10 21.40 3.89
N SER A 32 -1.65 21.49 2.68
CA SER A 32 -3.08 21.25 2.43
C SER A 32 -3.46 19.76 2.33
N GLN A 33 -2.48 18.86 2.28
CA GLN A 33 -2.69 17.43 2.09
C GLN A 33 -2.65 16.65 3.41
N MET A 34 -3.28 15.47 3.39
CA MET A 34 -3.05 14.46 4.41
C MET A 34 -1.57 14.02 4.41
N PRO A 35 -0.93 13.88 5.60
CA PRO A 35 0.44 13.39 5.72
C PRO A 35 0.64 12.03 5.03
N MET A 36 1.83 11.81 4.47
CA MET A 36 2.14 10.58 3.74
C MET A 36 2.04 9.32 4.61
N SER A 37 2.45 9.42 5.88
CA SER A 37 2.31 8.34 6.87
C SER A 37 0.85 7.93 7.06
N GLU A 38 -0.05 8.90 7.11
CA GLU A 38 -1.49 8.66 7.27
C GLU A 38 -2.12 8.11 5.99
N LYS A 39 -1.74 8.64 4.81
CA LYS A 39 -2.14 8.05 3.51
C LYS A 39 -1.76 6.58 3.42
N ARG A 40 -0.55 6.23 3.87
CA ARG A 40 -0.06 4.85 3.88
C ARG A 40 -0.84 3.98 4.87
N ALA A 41 -1.10 4.49 6.08
CA ALA A 41 -1.89 3.78 7.09
C ALA A 41 -3.33 3.49 6.63
N ARG A 42 -3.91 4.37 5.81
CA ARG A 42 -5.27 4.24 5.27
C ARG A 42 -5.35 3.45 3.96
N SER A 43 -4.22 3.00 3.40
CA SER A 43 -4.18 2.30 2.11
C SER A 43 -4.24 0.78 2.26
N ASP A 44 -4.97 0.11 1.37
CA ASP A 44 -5.01 -1.36 1.33
C ASP A 44 -3.77 -1.94 0.63
N ALA A 45 -3.18 -1.16 -0.29
CA ALA A 45 -1.93 -1.50 -0.98
C ALA A 45 -1.18 -0.25 -1.41
N VAL A 46 0.13 -0.38 -1.63
CA VAL A 46 1.02 0.69 -2.09
C VAL A 46 1.73 0.24 -3.37
N ILE A 47 1.87 1.15 -4.34
CA ILE A 47 2.68 0.97 -5.55
C ILE A 47 3.80 2.02 -5.53
N GLU A 48 5.04 1.56 -5.60
CA GLU A 48 6.20 2.46 -5.72
C GLU A 48 6.45 2.86 -7.18
N THR A 49 6.44 4.17 -7.43
CA THR A 49 6.53 4.78 -8.77
C THR A 49 7.87 5.46 -9.02
N GLN A 50 8.80 5.46 -8.05
CA GLN A 50 10.15 5.99 -8.27
C GLN A 50 11.05 5.03 -9.08
N HIS A 51 10.72 3.73 -9.11
CA HIS A 51 11.55 2.69 -9.74
C HIS A 51 11.22 2.41 -11.22
N GLY A 52 10.40 3.23 -11.86
CA GLY A 52 10.04 3.10 -13.27
C GLY A 52 8.74 2.31 -13.51
N MET A 53 8.24 2.40 -14.74
CA MET A 53 6.90 1.91 -15.11
C MET A 53 6.76 0.39 -15.05
N GLU A 54 7.79 -0.36 -15.42
CA GLU A 54 7.71 -1.82 -15.46
C GLU A 54 7.57 -2.42 -14.05
N LEU A 55 8.34 -1.92 -13.08
CA LEU A 55 8.20 -2.35 -11.68
C LEU A 55 6.86 -1.95 -11.07
N ALA A 56 6.34 -0.76 -11.40
CA ALA A 56 4.99 -0.36 -10.98
C ALA A 56 3.91 -1.26 -11.58
N ARG A 57 4.05 -1.66 -12.86
CA ARG A 57 3.14 -2.58 -13.55
C ARG A 57 3.15 -3.96 -12.90
N GLN A 58 4.32 -4.49 -12.56
CA GLN A 58 4.46 -5.78 -11.88
C GLN A 58 3.78 -5.76 -10.50
N GLN A 59 4.00 -4.72 -9.70
CA GLN A 59 3.32 -4.53 -8.40
C GLN A 59 1.81 -4.48 -8.56
N LEU A 60 1.30 -3.74 -9.55
CA LEU A 60 -0.13 -3.65 -9.83
C LEU A 60 -0.72 -5.02 -10.19
N VAL A 61 -0.07 -5.78 -11.07
CA VAL A 61 -0.53 -7.12 -11.45
C VAL A 61 -0.57 -8.06 -10.24
N ALA A 62 0.43 -7.99 -9.36
CA ALA A 62 0.46 -8.80 -8.13
C ALA A 62 -0.71 -8.45 -7.18
N ILE A 63 -0.95 -7.16 -6.96
CA ILE A 63 -2.07 -6.67 -6.13
C ILE A 63 -3.41 -7.14 -6.72
N LEU A 64 -3.61 -7.00 -8.03
CA LEU A 64 -4.83 -7.46 -8.70
C LEU A 64 -5.00 -8.98 -8.61
N GLY A 65 -3.91 -9.75 -8.67
CA GLY A 65 -3.92 -11.19 -8.46
C GLY A 65 -4.41 -11.57 -7.06
N GLN A 66 -3.90 -10.90 -6.03
CA GLN A 66 -4.33 -11.10 -4.64
C GLN A 66 -5.81 -10.77 -4.43
N LEU A 67 -6.28 -9.66 -5.00
CA LEU A 67 -7.69 -9.26 -4.91
C LEU A 67 -8.63 -10.26 -5.60
N ARG A 68 -8.20 -10.88 -6.70
CA ARG A 68 -8.98 -11.90 -7.42
C ARG A 68 -9.01 -13.25 -6.71
N ALA A 69 -7.94 -13.60 -5.98
CA ALA A 69 -7.86 -14.85 -5.23
C ALA A 69 -8.79 -14.88 -4.00
N GLY A 70 -9.35 -13.74 -3.60
CA GLY A 70 -10.10 -13.58 -2.35
C GLY A 70 -9.17 -13.53 -1.13
N PRO A 71 -9.71 -13.38 0.10
CA PRO A 71 -8.91 -13.44 1.31
C PRO A 71 -8.19 -14.78 1.36
N VAL A 72 -6.86 -14.76 1.37
CA VAL A 72 -6.09 -15.96 1.67
C VAL A 72 -6.33 -16.22 3.15
N GLU A 73 -7.25 -17.12 3.46
CA GLU A 73 -7.50 -17.55 4.83
C GLU A 73 -6.20 -18.19 5.33
N ASN A 74 -5.46 -17.43 6.14
CA ASN A 74 -4.17 -17.82 6.68
C ASN A 74 -4.33 -19.21 7.32
N SER A 75 -3.80 -20.24 6.67
CA SER A 75 -3.87 -21.64 7.15
C SER A 75 -2.95 -21.89 8.36
N ARG A 76 -2.69 -20.86 9.18
CA ARG A 76 -2.00 -20.94 10.45
C ARG A 76 -3.04 -20.73 11.56
N GLU A 77 -3.73 -21.81 11.91
CA GLU A 77 -4.38 -22.06 13.22
C GLU A 77 -5.53 -23.09 13.08
N ARG A 78 -5.24 -24.30 12.58
CA ARG A 78 -6.04 -25.51 12.93
C ARG A 78 -5.14 -26.75 12.97
N SER A 79 -4.30 -26.81 14.00
CA SER A 79 -3.63 -28.03 14.47
C SER A 79 -3.46 -27.82 15.99
N GLY A 80 -4.49 -27.97 16.82
CA GLY A 80 -5.12 -29.21 17.35
C GLY A 80 -4.95 -29.19 18.89
N PRO A 81 -5.52 -30.10 19.72
CA PRO A 81 -6.72 -30.92 19.58
C PRO A 81 -7.73 -30.67 20.74
N ASN A 82 -9.01 -30.99 20.57
CA ASN A 82 -9.76 -31.60 21.68
C ASN A 82 -10.83 -32.53 21.11
N ALA A 83 -10.52 -33.83 21.12
CA ALA A 83 -11.48 -34.87 20.86
C ALA A 83 -12.41 -34.99 22.08
N THR A 84 -13.70 -34.79 21.86
CA THR A 84 -14.78 -35.08 22.80
C THR A 84 -14.95 -36.59 22.98
N GLY A 85 -15.25 -37.02 24.22
CA GLY A 85 -16.05 -38.21 24.52
C GLY A 85 -15.31 -39.29 25.31
N VAL A 86 -15.56 -39.43 26.62
CA VAL A 86 -16.55 -40.32 27.28
C VAL A 86 -16.39 -41.83 27.00
N ALA A 87 -16.05 -42.57 28.06
CA ALA A 87 -16.42 -43.96 28.37
C ALA A 87 -15.96 -44.18 29.84
N GLU A 88 -16.83 -44.06 30.84
CA GLU A 88 -17.73 -45.09 31.41
C GLU A 88 -17.02 -46.34 31.98
N THR A 89 -17.31 -46.56 33.27
CA THR A 89 -17.12 -47.73 34.15
C THR A 89 -15.77 -47.92 34.84
#